data_AF-A0A0N9HSY3-F1
#
_entry.id   AF-A0A0N9HSY3-F1
#
_cell.length_a   1.000
_cell.length_b   1.000
_cell.length_c   1.000
_cell.angle_alpha   90.00
_cell.angle_beta   90.00
_cell.angle_gamma   90.00
#
_symmetry.space_group_name_H-M   'P 1'
#
loop_
_entity.id
_entity.type
_entity.pdbx_description
1 polymer ?
#
loop_
_entity_poly.entity_id
_entity_poly.type
_entity_poly.pdbx_seq_one_letter_code
_entity_poly.pdbx_strand_id
1 'polypeptide(L)'
;MLVLAPVAMVVFMLFGVSYLASSDPAVTLQPGAGFATVSGKEVALLPYHRSGTRGMFQMITQDMFQVRLSATELDTGRALWDVPLAGELSWQARVLASGTWNTYVVTDGGLVILDLTSGAVLARDHGIQGLPRAVTSRAAYGYDASAKAIVAMDADGGLHTIALDAITAIPASPQVVAAWAGKLSAKRPIGTATSSSATEGVVSGGGTVLLQPRGNAPGLGLVRRSGGGGTPVGDTVFHEAQIPLTPPPGEAEPEDFPAGRRSTIAAGAPAGLVVVHHNRDVNSKERALSVVSLRTGEVTATLPTGTGSARALTSPGNRTLIYVRAPGDTAGEGLALIGLDGRATWVEVGSVDYFGNPG
;
A
#
# COMPACT_ATOMS: atom_id res chain seq x y z
N MET A 1 -29.79 -30.38 -33.56
CA MET A 1 -29.37 -30.47 -32.14
C MET A 1 -28.16 -31.37 -31.89
N LEU A 2 -27.93 -32.46 -32.65
CA LEU A 2 -26.82 -33.40 -32.39
C LEU A 2 -25.39 -32.82 -32.58
N VAL A 3 -25.23 -31.78 -33.41
CA VAL A 3 -23.91 -31.16 -33.72
C VAL A 3 -23.45 -30.15 -32.65
N LEU A 4 -24.36 -29.65 -31.80
CA LEU A 4 -24.00 -28.68 -30.76
C LEU A 4 -23.31 -29.32 -29.54
N ALA A 5 -23.65 -30.57 -29.22
CA ALA A 5 -23.08 -31.27 -28.07
C ALA A 5 -21.54 -31.41 -28.12
N PRO A 6 -20.91 -31.87 -29.22
CA PRO A 6 -19.45 -31.97 -29.28
C PRO A 6 -18.77 -30.60 -29.22
N VAL A 7 -19.35 -29.57 -29.84
CA VAL A 7 -18.79 -28.20 -29.79
C VAL A 7 -18.89 -27.64 -28.37
N ALA A 8 -20.04 -27.78 -27.70
CA ALA A 8 -20.21 -27.33 -26.32
C ALA A 8 -19.26 -28.06 -25.36
N MET A 9 -19.02 -29.37 -25.57
CA MET A 9 -18.07 -30.14 -24.77
C MET A 9 -16.63 -29.67 -24.98
N VAL A 10 -16.23 -29.39 -26.23
CA VAL A 10 -14.90 -28.85 -26.54
C VAL A 10 -14.72 -27.46 -25.93
N VAL A 11 -15.71 -26.57 -26.04
CA VAL A 11 -15.70 -25.24 -25.41
C VAL A 11 -15.60 -25.38 -23.88
N PHE A 12 -16.39 -26.27 -23.27
CA PHE A 12 -16.32 -26.52 -21.84
C PHE A 12 -14.96 -27.09 -21.39
N MET A 13 -14.38 -28.02 -22.15
CA MET A 13 -13.04 -28.53 -21.85
C MET A 13 -11.97 -27.45 -22.00
N LEU A 14 -12.01 -26.66 -23.07
CA LEU A 14 -11.01 -25.62 -23.32
C LEU A 14 -11.09 -24.47 -22.31
N PHE A 15 -12.29 -24.05 -21.89
CA PHE A 15 -12.46 -22.86 -21.04
C PHE A 15 -12.81 -23.18 -19.58
N GLY A 16 -13.58 -24.24 -19.32
CA GLY A 16 -13.96 -24.65 -17.96
C GLY A 16 -12.86 -25.46 -17.29
N VAL A 17 -12.40 -26.54 -17.93
CA VAL A 17 -11.36 -27.41 -17.34
C VAL A 17 -10.02 -26.68 -17.26
N SER A 18 -9.65 -25.86 -18.26
CA SER A 18 -8.41 -25.07 -18.18
C SER A 18 -8.43 -24.08 -17.01
N TYR A 19 -9.58 -23.46 -16.69
CA TYR A 19 -9.70 -22.57 -15.55
C TYR A 19 -9.52 -23.31 -14.22
N LEU A 20 -10.10 -24.51 -14.09
CA LEU A 20 -9.98 -25.34 -12.88
C LEU A 20 -8.57 -25.91 -12.69
N ALA A 21 -7.84 -26.16 -13.79
CA ALA A 21 -6.49 -26.71 -13.76
C ALA A 21 -5.39 -25.64 -13.71
N SER A 22 -5.71 -24.37 -13.98
CA SER A 22 -4.73 -23.29 -13.94
C SER A 22 -4.48 -22.83 -12.51
N SER A 23 -3.22 -22.51 -12.20
CA SER A 23 -2.88 -21.83 -10.97
C SER A 23 -3.52 -20.45 -10.92
N ASP A 24 -3.85 -19.99 -9.73
CA ASP A 24 -4.24 -18.60 -9.53
C ASP A 24 -3.11 -17.65 -9.99
N PRO A 25 -3.46 -16.48 -10.53
CA PRO A 25 -2.46 -15.49 -10.89
C PRO A 25 -1.68 -15.06 -9.64
N ALA A 26 -0.37 -14.94 -9.78
CA ALA A 26 0.47 -14.46 -8.70
C ALA A 26 0.25 -12.95 -8.55
N VAL A 27 -0.12 -12.53 -7.34
CA VAL A 27 -0.31 -11.13 -6.95
C VAL A 27 0.85 -10.71 -6.07
N THR A 28 1.47 -9.57 -6.39
CA THR A 28 2.50 -8.96 -5.58
C THR A 28 2.12 -7.50 -5.33
N LEU A 29 1.88 -7.16 -4.07
CA LEU A 29 1.61 -5.79 -3.68
C LEU A 29 2.80 -4.90 -3.98
N GLN A 30 2.51 -3.69 -4.48
CA GLN A 30 3.53 -2.68 -4.70
C GLN A 30 3.56 -1.70 -3.53
N PRO A 31 4.74 -1.12 -3.23
CA PRO A 31 4.81 -0.02 -2.28
C PRO A 31 4.03 1.19 -2.82
N GLY A 32 3.72 2.13 -1.93
CA GLY A 32 3.07 3.38 -2.34
C GLY A 32 1.54 3.30 -2.43
N ALA A 33 0.90 2.60 -1.51
CA ALA A 33 -0.54 2.76 -1.32
C ALA A 33 -0.91 4.15 -0.80
N GLY A 34 -2.17 4.50 -1.02
CA GLY A 34 -2.79 5.70 -0.48
C GLY A 34 -4.10 5.38 0.23
N PHE A 35 -4.66 6.39 0.87
CA PHE A 35 -6.00 6.33 1.46
C PHE A 35 -6.91 7.34 0.78
N ALA A 36 -8.20 7.03 0.74
CA ALA A 36 -9.23 7.92 0.23
C ALA A 36 -10.56 7.65 0.95
N THR A 37 -11.57 8.46 0.63
CA THR A 37 -12.95 8.24 1.09
C THR A 37 -13.87 8.13 -0.11
N VAL A 38 -14.61 7.03 -0.21
CA VAL A 38 -15.61 6.79 -1.25
C VAL A 38 -16.97 6.65 -0.58
N SER A 39 -17.89 7.57 -0.88
CA SER A 39 -19.25 7.55 -0.29
C SER A 39 -19.26 7.45 1.24
N GLY A 40 -18.34 8.16 1.90
CA GLY A 40 -18.19 8.16 3.36
C GLY A 40 -17.46 6.95 3.95
N LYS A 41 -17.06 5.98 3.12
CA LYS A 41 -16.28 4.81 3.53
C LYS A 41 -14.80 5.05 3.29
N GLU A 42 -13.99 4.69 4.28
CA GLU A 42 -12.54 4.77 4.14
C GLU A 42 -12.04 3.59 3.30
N VAL A 43 -11.22 3.90 2.29
CA VAL A 43 -10.68 2.92 1.37
C VAL A 43 -9.16 3.02 1.30
N ALA A 44 -8.51 1.87 1.14
CA ALA A 44 -7.12 1.79 0.75
C ALA A 44 -7.01 1.66 -0.77
N LEU A 45 -6.13 2.46 -1.35
CA LEU A 45 -5.79 2.41 -2.76
C LEU A 45 -4.48 1.64 -2.90
N LEU A 46 -4.57 0.41 -3.37
CA LEU A 46 -3.51 -0.59 -3.32
C LEU A 46 -2.99 -0.88 -4.72
N PRO A 47 -1.84 -0.30 -5.12
CA PRO A 47 -1.19 -0.70 -6.35
C PRO A 47 -0.62 -2.11 -6.19
N TYR A 48 -0.78 -2.94 -7.22
CA TYR A 48 -0.24 -4.29 -7.20
C TYR A 48 0.11 -4.76 -8.61
N HIS A 49 1.04 -5.71 -8.66
CA HIS A 49 1.39 -6.44 -9.87
C HIS A 49 0.66 -7.78 -9.91
N ARG A 50 0.05 -8.09 -11.05
CA ARG A 50 -0.55 -9.38 -11.33
C ARG A 50 0.23 -10.04 -12.45
N SER A 51 0.71 -11.25 -12.19
CA SER A 51 1.39 -12.08 -13.19
C SER A 51 0.71 -13.43 -13.37
N GLY A 52 0.61 -13.86 -14.62
CA GLY A 52 0.00 -15.13 -14.99
C GLY A 52 -1.49 -15.00 -15.31
N THR A 53 -2.06 -16.08 -15.84
CA THR A 53 -3.42 -16.13 -16.36
C THR A 53 -4.16 -17.30 -15.75
N ARG A 54 -5.46 -17.14 -15.50
CA ARG A 54 -6.33 -18.22 -15.04
C ARG A 54 -7.10 -18.77 -16.22
N GLY A 55 -6.57 -19.83 -16.83
CA GLY A 55 -7.18 -20.51 -17.98
C GLY A 55 -6.90 -19.86 -19.32
N MET A 56 -7.30 -20.58 -20.38
CA MET A 56 -6.99 -20.22 -21.77
C MET A 56 -7.71 -18.93 -22.22
N PHE A 57 -8.89 -18.63 -21.67
CA PHE A 57 -9.62 -17.40 -21.99
C PHE A 57 -8.83 -16.15 -21.61
N GLN A 58 -8.31 -16.10 -20.38
CA GLN A 58 -7.50 -14.97 -19.91
C GLN A 58 -6.19 -14.89 -20.69
N MET A 59 -5.58 -16.02 -21.05
CA MET A 59 -4.37 -16.04 -21.89
C MET A 59 -4.56 -15.38 -23.26
N ILE A 60 -5.74 -15.50 -23.86
CA ILE A 60 -6.04 -14.91 -25.18
C ILE A 60 -6.46 -13.44 -25.06
N THR A 61 -7.09 -13.05 -23.96
CA THR A 61 -7.79 -11.76 -23.83
C THR A 61 -7.10 -10.75 -22.91
N GLN A 62 -6.16 -11.18 -22.08
CA GLN A 62 -5.54 -10.36 -21.06
C GLN A 62 -4.02 -10.43 -21.14
N ASP A 63 -3.37 -9.31 -20.85
CA ASP A 63 -1.92 -9.26 -20.67
C ASP A 63 -1.53 -10.13 -19.47
N MET A 64 -0.46 -10.92 -19.63
CA MET A 64 0.11 -11.76 -18.58
C MET A 64 0.77 -10.95 -17.47
N PHE A 65 1.09 -9.68 -17.72
CA PHE A 65 1.74 -8.77 -16.77
C PHE A 65 0.94 -7.49 -16.67
N GLN A 66 0.30 -7.27 -15.52
CA GLN A 66 -0.53 -6.09 -15.32
C GLN A 66 -0.15 -5.39 -14.03
N VAL A 67 0.03 -4.07 -14.12
CA VAL A 67 0.01 -3.21 -12.94
C VAL A 67 -1.40 -2.69 -12.78
N ARG A 68 -1.98 -2.93 -11.61
CA ARG A 68 -3.37 -2.68 -11.30
C ARG A 68 -3.47 -1.84 -10.04
N LEU A 69 -4.64 -1.24 -9.85
CA LEU A 69 -5.00 -0.52 -8.65
C LEU A 69 -6.33 -1.06 -8.15
N SER A 70 -6.35 -1.47 -6.89
CA SER A 70 -7.59 -1.82 -6.20
C SER A 70 -7.96 -0.72 -5.20
N ALA A 71 -9.24 -0.39 -5.11
CA ALA A 71 -9.79 0.35 -3.98
C ALA A 71 -10.47 -0.64 -3.04
N THR A 72 -9.91 -0.84 -1.84
CA THR A 72 -10.40 -1.81 -0.86
C THR A 72 -11.00 -1.10 0.35
N GLU A 73 -12.27 -1.39 0.66
CA GLU A 73 -12.94 -0.87 1.86
C GLU A 73 -12.26 -1.39 3.13
N LEU A 74 -11.82 -0.48 4.00
CA LEU A 74 -11.06 -0.85 5.19
C LEU A 74 -11.89 -1.51 6.29
N ASP A 75 -13.22 -1.43 6.24
CA ASP A 75 -14.08 -2.11 7.23
C ASP A 75 -14.31 -3.58 6.91
N THR A 76 -14.42 -3.90 5.62
CA THR A 76 -14.82 -5.23 5.16
C THR A 76 -13.67 -5.99 4.50
N GLY A 77 -12.61 -5.29 4.11
CA GLY A 77 -11.51 -5.85 3.31
C GLY A 77 -11.91 -6.14 1.86
N ARG A 78 -13.10 -5.72 1.41
CA ARG A 78 -13.62 -6.01 0.06
C ARG A 78 -13.21 -4.94 -0.94
N ALA A 79 -12.87 -5.36 -2.16
CA ALA A 79 -12.61 -4.42 -3.25
C ALA A 79 -13.91 -3.76 -3.70
N LEU A 80 -13.91 -2.43 -3.80
CA LEU A 80 -14.97 -1.65 -4.44
C LEU A 80 -14.81 -1.67 -5.96
N TRP A 81 -13.57 -1.54 -6.43
CA TRP A 81 -13.19 -1.63 -7.83
C TRP A 81 -11.73 -2.06 -7.95
N ASP A 82 -11.39 -2.59 -9.11
CA ASP A 82 -10.03 -3.03 -9.45
C ASP A 82 -9.78 -2.78 -10.93
N VAL A 83 -8.82 -1.91 -11.25
CA VAL A 83 -8.61 -1.42 -12.62
C VAL A 83 -7.16 -1.56 -13.07
N PRO A 84 -6.92 -1.92 -14.34
CA PRO A 84 -5.58 -1.92 -14.91
C PRO A 84 -5.08 -0.48 -15.11
N LEU A 85 -3.88 -0.19 -14.63
CA LEU A 85 -3.23 1.13 -14.78
C LEU A 85 -2.43 1.23 -16.07
N ALA A 86 -1.80 0.15 -16.52
CA ALA A 86 -1.07 0.10 -17.77
C ALA A 86 -1.11 -1.32 -18.34
N GLY A 87 -1.13 -1.42 -19.66
CA GLY A 87 -0.80 -2.65 -20.40
C GLY A 87 0.66 -2.58 -20.82
N GLU A 88 1.35 -3.71 -20.75
CA GLU A 88 2.77 -3.91 -21.07
C GLU A 88 3.79 -3.18 -20.15
N LEU A 89 4.76 -3.96 -19.63
CA LEU A 89 6.09 -3.57 -19.11
C LEU A 89 6.20 -2.37 -18.14
N SER A 90 5.10 -1.83 -17.60
CA SER A 90 5.17 -0.97 -16.41
C SER A 90 5.42 -1.85 -15.20
N TRP A 91 6.41 -1.53 -14.37
CA TRP A 91 6.81 -2.41 -13.27
C TRP A 91 6.30 -1.91 -11.92
N GLN A 92 6.06 -0.60 -11.79
CA GLN A 92 5.69 0.02 -10.52
C GLN A 92 4.64 1.12 -10.68
N ALA A 93 3.74 1.20 -9.69
CA ALA A 93 2.72 2.21 -9.51
C ALA A 93 2.70 2.68 -8.05
N ARG A 94 2.29 3.94 -7.85
CA ARG A 94 2.10 4.55 -6.53
C ARG A 94 0.98 5.57 -6.56
N VAL A 95 0.20 5.61 -5.50
CA VAL A 95 -0.78 6.68 -5.26
C VAL A 95 -0.05 7.90 -4.71
N LEU A 96 -0.15 9.04 -5.40
CA LEU A 96 0.42 10.31 -4.93
C LEU A 96 -0.48 10.99 -3.91
N ALA A 97 -1.76 11.12 -4.27
CA ALA A 97 -2.80 11.74 -3.46
C ALA A 97 -4.17 11.37 -4.00
N SER A 98 -5.20 11.59 -3.18
CA SER A 98 -6.60 11.51 -3.59
C SER A 98 -7.34 12.73 -3.08
N GLY A 99 -8.21 13.28 -3.91
CA GLY A 99 -9.18 14.29 -3.54
C GLY A 99 -10.51 13.64 -3.14
N THR A 100 -11.59 14.36 -3.39
CA THR A 100 -12.98 13.91 -3.18
C THR A 100 -13.47 13.04 -4.33
N TRP A 101 -13.06 13.37 -5.55
CA TRP A 101 -13.56 12.80 -6.80
C TRP A 101 -12.48 12.06 -7.58
N ASN A 102 -11.22 12.51 -7.48
CA ASN A 102 -10.13 11.96 -8.28
C ASN A 102 -9.04 11.35 -7.41
N THR A 103 -8.40 10.31 -7.92
CA THR A 103 -7.13 9.80 -7.40
C THR A 103 -6.03 9.92 -8.45
N TYR A 104 -4.83 10.23 -7.99
CA TYR A 104 -3.67 10.52 -8.81
C TYR A 104 -2.60 9.48 -8.58
N VAL A 105 -2.29 8.73 -9.62
CA VAL A 105 -1.45 7.54 -9.53
C VAL A 105 -0.34 7.65 -10.56
N VAL A 106 0.90 7.47 -10.11
CA VAL A 106 2.06 7.49 -10.98
C VAL A 106 2.48 6.07 -11.30
N THR A 107 2.79 5.84 -12.55
CA THR A 107 3.38 4.60 -13.06
C THR A 107 4.70 4.91 -13.75
N ASP A 108 5.47 3.88 -14.11
CA ASP A 108 6.67 4.09 -14.95
C ASP A 108 6.30 4.73 -16.31
N GLY A 109 5.05 4.60 -16.76
CA GLY A 109 4.52 5.25 -17.95
C GLY A 109 4.18 6.74 -17.77
N GLY A 110 4.06 7.24 -16.54
CA GLY A 110 3.64 8.61 -16.26
C GLY A 110 2.44 8.69 -15.30
N LEU A 111 1.75 9.82 -15.31
CA LEU A 111 0.63 10.11 -14.41
C LEU A 111 -0.70 9.61 -14.99
N VAL A 112 -1.46 8.91 -14.16
CA VAL A 112 -2.83 8.46 -14.41
C VAL A 112 -3.75 9.14 -13.40
N ILE A 113 -4.81 9.78 -13.90
CA ILE A 113 -5.87 10.37 -13.08
C ILE A 113 -7.11 9.49 -13.22
N LEU A 114 -7.61 8.97 -12.11
CA LEU A 114 -8.77 8.08 -12.09
C LEU A 114 -9.92 8.71 -11.30
N ASP A 115 -11.15 8.43 -11.73
CA ASP A 115 -12.35 8.65 -10.94
C ASP A 115 -12.30 7.75 -9.71
N LEU A 116 -12.36 8.35 -8.53
CA LEU A 116 -12.18 7.64 -7.27
C LEU A 116 -13.35 6.69 -6.96
N THR A 117 -14.54 6.97 -7.48
CA THR A 117 -15.75 6.18 -7.19
C THR A 117 -15.80 4.89 -8.00
N SER A 118 -15.39 4.95 -9.28
CA SER A 118 -15.51 3.86 -10.25
C SER A 118 -14.17 3.24 -10.66
N GLY A 119 -13.05 3.92 -10.40
CA GLY A 119 -11.75 3.56 -10.93
C GLY A 119 -11.57 3.89 -12.41
N ALA A 120 -12.52 4.56 -13.07
CA ALA A 120 -12.41 4.89 -14.49
C ALA A 120 -11.24 5.86 -14.75
N VAL A 121 -10.44 5.60 -15.78
CA VAL A 121 -9.34 6.51 -16.17
C VAL A 121 -9.94 7.76 -16.81
N LEU A 122 -9.72 8.92 -16.18
CA LEU A 122 -10.19 10.22 -16.66
C LEU A 122 -9.18 10.90 -17.58
N ALA A 123 -7.89 10.81 -17.25
CA ALA A 123 -6.80 11.33 -18.06
C ALA A 123 -5.50 10.55 -17.80
N ARG A 124 -4.62 10.53 -18.79
CA ARG A 124 -3.30 9.87 -18.71
C ARG A 124 -2.31 10.56 -19.63
N ASP A 125 -1.08 10.75 -19.17
CA ASP A 125 0.06 11.22 -19.97
C ASP A 125 -0.28 12.45 -20.85
N HIS A 126 -0.20 12.31 -22.17
CA HIS A 126 -0.51 13.36 -23.15
C HIS A 126 -2.00 13.76 -23.20
N GLY A 127 -2.88 12.98 -22.59
CA GLY A 127 -4.30 13.32 -22.43
C GLY A 127 -4.57 14.30 -21.29
N ILE A 128 -3.57 14.62 -20.45
CA ILE A 128 -3.73 15.62 -19.38
C ILE A 128 -3.62 17.02 -19.99
N GLN A 129 -4.77 17.70 -20.10
CA GLN A 129 -4.82 19.05 -20.65
C GLN A 129 -3.95 20.01 -19.84
N GLY A 130 -3.17 20.85 -20.53
CA GLY A 130 -2.31 21.85 -19.89
C GLY A 130 -0.95 21.30 -19.40
N LEU A 131 -0.69 20.00 -19.57
CA LEU A 131 0.62 19.40 -19.30
C LEU A 131 1.34 19.08 -20.64
N PRO A 132 2.05 20.05 -21.24
CA PRO A 132 2.77 19.80 -22.49
C PRO A 132 3.88 18.76 -22.25
N ARG A 133 4.05 17.82 -23.18
CA ARG A 133 5.17 16.85 -23.17
C ARG A 133 5.38 16.17 -21.80
N ALA A 134 4.30 15.60 -21.26
CA ALA A 134 4.31 14.83 -20.03
C ALA A 134 5.47 13.80 -20.00
N VAL A 135 6.16 13.72 -18.88
CA VAL A 135 7.32 12.84 -18.71
C VAL A 135 6.86 11.45 -18.28
N THR A 136 7.34 10.42 -18.97
CA THR A 136 7.07 9.01 -18.67
C THR A 136 8.04 8.50 -17.58
N SER A 137 7.90 9.03 -16.37
CA SER A 137 8.71 8.63 -15.22
C SER A 137 7.98 8.98 -13.92
N ARG A 138 7.90 8.05 -12.97
CA ARG A 138 7.32 8.31 -11.64
C ARG A 138 8.02 9.46 -10.92
N ALA A 139 9.32 9.63 -11.12
CA ALA A 139 10.12 10.65 -10.42
C ALA A 139 9.83 12.07 -10.94
N ALA A 140 9.09 12.21 -12.03
CA ALA A 140 8.67 13.48 -12.59
C ALA A 140 7.40 14.05 -11.94
N TYR A 141 6.87 13.38 -10.91
CA TYR A 141 5.63 13.77 -10.25
C TYR A 141 5.75 13.66 -8.73
N GLY A 142 5.02 14.51 -8.02
CA GLY A 142 4.93 14.49 -6.56
C GLY A 142 3.67 15.17 -6.04
N TYR A 143 3.41 15.09 -4.74
CA TYR A 143 2.29 15.76 -4.10
C TYR A 143 2.77 16.90 -3.19
N ASP A 144 2.31 18.12 -3.46
CA ASP A 144 2.53 19.28 -2.60
C ASP A 144 1.34 19.44 -1.64
N ALA A 145 1.55 19.08 -0.37
CA ALA A 145 0.54 19.19 0.67
C ALA A 145 0.14 20.63 0.98
N SER A 146 1.04 21.60 0.80
CA SER A 146 0.76 23.02 1.07
C SER A 146 -0.12 23.64 -0.01
N ALA A 147 0.13 23.27 -1.27
CA ALA A 147 -0.66 23.69 -2.41
C ALA A 147 -1.89 22.81 -2.65
N LYS A 148 -1.99 21.65 -1.98
CA LYS A 148 -3.00 20.60 -2.23
C LYS A 148 -3.11 20.27 -3.72
N ALA A 149 -1.96 20.00 -4.33
CA ALA A 149 -1.86 19.78 -5.76
C ALA A 149 -0.79 18.73 -6.09
N ILE A 150 -1.01 18.01 -7.18
CA ILE A 150 0.04 17.21 -7.82
C ILE A 150 0.97 18.18 -8.55
N VAL A 151 2.26 18.05 -8.31
CA VAL A 151 3.31 18.75 -9.04
C VAL A 151 3.85 17.81 -10.12
N ALA A 152 3.83 18.25 -11.37
CA ALA A 152 4.30 17.50 -12.52
C ALA A 152 5.41 18.27 -13.23
N MET A 153 6.43 17.54 -13.68
CA MET A 153 7.52 18.08 -14.50
C MET A 153 7.29 17.70 -15.97
N ASP A 154 7.37 18.69 -16.86
CA ASP A 154 7.37 18.45 -18.30
C ASP A 154 8.78 18.10 -18.84
N ALA A 155 8.85 17.68 -20.10
CA ALA A 155 10.11 17.30 -20.73
C ALA A 155 11.12 18.44 -20.89
N ASP A 156 10.68 19.70 -20.78
CA ASP A 156 11.51 20.90 -20.84
C ASP A 156 11.98 21.34 -19.43
N GLY A 157 11.56 20.62 -18.37
CA GLY A 157 11.87 20.91 -16.97
C GLY A 157 10.95 21.95 -16.34
N GLY A 158 9.91 22.39 -17.05
CA GLY A 158 8.84 23.23 -16.52
C GLY A 158 8.02 22.47 -15.48
N LEU A 159 7.60 23.17 -14.43
CA LEU A 159 6.75 22.61 -13.39
C LEU A 159 5.31 23.09 -13.59
N HIS A 160 4.39 22.15 -13.45
CA HIS A 160 2.95 22.36 -13.53
C HIS A 160 2.30 21.80 -12.27
N THR A 161 1.13 22.35 -11.94
CA THR A 161 0.30 21.87 -10.84
C THR A 161 -1.06 21.42 -11.36
N ILE A 162 -1.54 20.30 -10.81
CA ILE A 162 -2.92 19.83 -10.98
C ILE A 162 -3.54 19.86 -9.58
N ALA A 163 -4.48 20.77 -9.34
CA ALA A 163 -5.19 20.82 -8.06
C ALA A 163 -5.92 19.49 -7.81
N LEU A 164 -6.05 19.08 -6.54
CA LEU A 164 -6.88 17.91 -6.22
C LEU A 164 -8.30 18.11 -6.77
N ASP A 165 -8.86 17.03 -7.32
CA ASP A 165 -10.14 16.97 -8.06
C ASP A 165 -10.17 17.71 -9.41
N ALA A 166 -9.04 18.27 -9.87
CA ALA A 166 -8.90 18.74 -11.25
C ALA A 166 -8.29 17.66 -12.17
N ILE A 167 -8.56 17.77 -13.47
CA ILE A 167 -7.94 16.93 -14.53
C ILE A 167 -7.07 17.74 -15.49
N THR A 168 -6.92 19.04 -15.22
CA THR A 168 -6.17 19.99 -16.05
C THR A 168 -4.99 20.53 -15.25
N ALA A 169 -3.81 20.55 -15.86
CA ALA A 169 -2.62 21.15 -15.31
C ALA A 169 -2.54 22.64 -15.67
N ILE A 170 -1.95 23.42 -14.77
CA ILE A 170 -1.59 24.83 -15.00
C ILE A 170 -0.13 25.04 -14.62
N PRO A 171 0.56 26.06 -15.16
CA PRO A 171 1.92 26.38 -14.73
C PRO A 171 2.01 26.57 -13.21
N ALA A 172 3.04 25.98 -12.60
CA ALA A 172 3.22 26.04 -11.15
C ALA A 172 3.52 27.48 -10.71
N SER A 173 3.04 27.84 -9.51
CA SER A 173 3.35 29.14 -8.92
C SER A 173 4.85 29.24 -8.57
N PRO A 174 5.43 30.46 -8.48
CA PRO A 174 6.83 30.63 -8.09
C PRO A 174 7.19 29.96 -6.76
N GLN A 175 6.25 29.91 -5.82
CA GLN A 175 6.43 29.25 -4.52
C GLN A 175 6.58 27.73 -4.67
N VAL A 176 5.71 27.10 -5.47
CA VAL A 176 5.80 25.65 -5.75
C VAL A 176 7.07 25.34 -6.53
N VAL A 177 7.42 26.17 -7.52
CA VAL A 177 8.65 26.01 -8.29
C VAL A 177 9.87 26.03 -7.37
N ALA A 178 9.95 27.00 -6.47
CA ALA A 178 11.04 27.08 -5.49
C ALA A 178 11.06 25.88 -4.53
N ALA A 179 9.89 25.43 -4.05
CA ALA A 179 9.78 24.31 -3.14
C ALA A 179 10.14 22.95 -3.77
N TRP A 180 9.95 22.80 -5.09
CA TRP A 180 10.16 21.56 -5.84
C TRP A 180 11.40 21.54 -6.73
N ALA A 181 12.15 22.63 -6.78
CA ALA A 181 13.39 22.73 -7.53
C ALA A 181 14.35 21.58 -7.17
N GLY A 182 14.73 20.79 -8.17
CA GLY A 182 15.65 19.65 -8.02
C GLY A 182 15.08 18.41 -7.31
N LYS A 183 13.80 18.44 -6.91
CA LYS A 183 13.12 17.27 -6.31
C LYS A 183 12.58 16.33 -7.38
N LEU A 184 12.02 16.85 -8.47
CA LEU A 184 11.53 16.00 -9.56
C LEU A 184 12.64 15.66 -10.55
N SER A 185 12.52 14.53 -11.23
CA SER A 185 13.49 14.06 -12.22
C SER A 185 12.84 13.21 -13.30
N ALA A 186 13.29 13.39 -14.55
CA ALA A 186 12.84 12.57 -15.68
C ALA A 186 13.59 11.24 -15.81
N LYS A 187 14.75 11.12 -15.14
CA LYS A 187 15.71 10.02 -15.35
C LYS A 187 16.11 9.29 -14.08
N ARG A 188 15.86 9.87 -12.90
CA ARG A 188 16.27 9.24 -11.64
C ARG A 188 15.38 8.02 -11.40
N PRO A 189 15.95 6.80 -11.28
CA PRO A 189 15.19 5.68 -10.77
C PRO A 189 14.80 5.99 -9.32
N ILE A 190 13.54 5.77 -8.99
CA ILE A 190 13.09 5.88 -7.60
C ILE A 190 13.60 4.67 -6.84
N GLY A 191 14.23 4.90 -5.68
CA GLY A 191 14.66 3.82 -4.78
C GLY A 191 13.47 3.00 -4.29
N THR A 192 13.70 1.72 -3.98
CA THR A 192 12.72 0.90 -3.29
C THR A 192 12.44 1.48 -1.91
N ALA A 193 11.16 1.69 -1.57
CA ALA A 193 10.75 2.14 -0.23
C ALA A 193 11.41 1.24 0.84
N THR A 194 12.26 1.85 1.67
CA THR A 194 12.97 1.15 2.73
C THR A 194 11.99 0.78 3.84
N SER A 195 12.10 -0.43 4.38
CA SER A 195 11.27 -0.83 5.50
C SER A 195 11.60 0.04 6.72
N SER A 196 10.57 0.64 7.32
CA SER A 196 10.72 1.33 8.59
C SER A 196 10.21 0.42 9.69
N SER A 197 11.13 -0.28 10.33
CA SER A 197 10.89 -1.03 11.56
C SER A 197 12.00 -0.66 12.54
N ALA A 198 11.65 -0.48 13.80
CA ALA A 198 12.59 -0.07 14.84
C ALA A 198 12.27 -0.73 16.18
N THR A 199 13.14 -0.57 17.16
CA THR A 199 12.86 -0.97 18.54
C THR A 199 12.09 0.09 19.31
N GLU A 200 11.86 1.27 18.73
CA GLU A 200 11.10 2.37 19.33
C GLU A 200 10.22 3.07 18.30
N GLY A 201 9.12 3.66 18.75
CA GLY A 201 8.22 4.46 17.91
C GLY A 201 7.41 5.45 18.73
N VAL A 202 7.01 6.56 18.11
CA VAL A 202 6.20 7.59 18.78
C VAL A 202 4.76 7.12 18.92
N VAL A 203 4.11 7.44 20.04
CA VAL A 203 2.68 7.22 20.26
C VAL A 203 1.90 8.52 20.37
N SER A 204 0.60 8.44 20.15
CA SER A 204 -0.34 9.55 20.34
C SER A 204 -0.15 10.21 21.71
N GLY A 205 -0.02 11.54 21.70
CA GLY A 205 0.23 12.35 22.91
C GLY A 205 1.70 12.58 23.25
N GLY A 206 2.64 12.29 22.34
CA GLY A 206 4.05 12.69 22.46
C GLY A 206 4.94 11.77 23.31
N GLY A 207 4.40 10.66 23.80
CA GLY A 207 5.19 9.59 24.41
C GLY A 207 5.85 8.69 23.35
N THR A 208 6.66 7.74 23.80
CA THR A 208 7.20 6.68 22.95
C THR A 208 6.87 5.30 23.50
N VAL A 209 6.80 4.32 22.61
CA VAL A 209 6.88 2.90 22.97
C VAL A 209 8.23 2.37 22.54
N LEU A 210 8.81 1.50 23.35
CA LEU A 210 10.05 0.82 23.03
C LEU A 210 10.03 -0.64 23.47
N LEU A 211 10.74 -1.46 22.72
CA LEU A 211 11.08 -2.83 23.05
C LEU A 211 12.37 -2.82 23.88
N GLN A 212 12.27 -3.27 25.13
CA GLN A 212 13.38 -3.23 26.09
C GLN A 212 13.76 -4.64 26.58
N PRO A 213 15.06 -4.97 26.71
CA PRO A 213 15.48 -6.22 27.34
C PRO A 213 14.96 -6.36 28.76
N ARG A 214 14.59 -7.58 29.15
CA ARG A 214 14.02 -7.90 30.49
C ARG A 214 15.09 -8.23 31.54
N GLY A 215 16.26 -7.60 31.46
CA GLY A 215 17.41 -7.95 32.30
C GLY A 215 18.10 -9.23 31.82
N ASN A 216 18.18 -10.26 32.70
CA ASN A 216 18.90 -11.51 32.42
C ASN A 216 18.05 -12.59 31.71
N ALA A 217 16.79 -12.30 31.37
CA ALA A 217 15.92 -13.21 30.64
C ALA A 217 15.93 -12.90 29.13
N PRO A 218 15.86 -13.92 28.25
CA PRO A 218 15.78 -13.70 26.81
C PRO A 218 14.47 -13.01 26.41
N GLY A 219 14.53 -12.24 25.32
CA GLY A 219 13.39 -11.53 24.76
C GLY A 219 13.26 -10.08 25.21
N LEU A 220 12.27 -9.40 24.64
CA LEU A 220 12.00 -7.98 24.82
C LEU A 220 10.60 -7.81 25.43
N GLY A 221 10.49 -6.90 26.40
CA GLY A 221 9.22 -6.42 26.93
C GLY A 221 8.86 -5.08 26.30
N LEU A 222 7.57 -4.80 26.17
CA LEU A 222 7.09 -3.52 25.66
C LEU A 222 6.98 -2.50 26.81
N VAL A 223 7.62 -1.35 26.65
CA VAL A 223 7.64 -0.28 27.65
C VAL A 223 7.13 1.02 27.01
N ARG A 224 6.25 1.73 27.70
CA ARG A 224 5.82 3.07 27.33
C ARG A 224 6.63 4.09 28.12
N ARG A 225 7.21 5.05 27.43
CA ARG A 225 7.96 6.16 28.03
C ARG A 225 7.19 7.45 27.83
N SER A 226 6.97 8.15 28.94
CA SER A 226 6.42 9.50 28.96
C SER A 226 7.27 10.29 29.95
N GLY A 227 8.03 11.28 29.46
CA GLY A 227 9.07 11.95 30.26
C GLY A 227 10.28 11.04 30.54
N GLY A 228 10.93 11.25 31.70
CA GLY A 228 12.18 10.56 32.08
C GLY A 228 12.03 9.11 32.54
N GLY A 229 10.80 8.60 32.70
CA GLY A 229 10.51 7.25 33.22
C GLY A 229 9.83 6.34 32.20
N GLY A 230 10.06 5.03 32.31
CA GLY A 230 9.41 3.99 31.51
C GLY A 230 8.50 3.12 32.36
N THR A 231 7.29 2.84 31.87
CA THR A 231 6.32 1.93 32.49
C THR A 231 6.07 0.75 31.56
N PRO A 232 6.16 -0.51 32.03
CA PRO A 232 5.79 -1.66 31.23
C PRO A 232 4.35 -1.52 30.71
N VAL A 233 4.12 -1.84 29.44
CA VAL A 233 2.77 -1.81 28.84
C VAL A 233 2.00 -3.06 29.26
N GLY A 234 2.68 -4.21 29.37
CA GLY A 234 2.15 -5.49 29.83
C GLY A 234 3.29 -6.49 30.06
N ASP A 235 2.95 -7.75 30.31
CA ASP A 235 3.92 -8.81 30.66
C ASP A 235 4.33 -9.70 29.48
N THR A 236 3.77 -9.45 28.29
CA THR A 236 4.10 -10.22 27.09
C THR A 236 5.57 -10.05 26.69
N VAL A 237 6.18 -11.16 26.29
CA VAL A 237 7.57 -11.24 25.87
C VAL A 237 7.63 -11.47 24.37
N PHE A 238 8.45 -10.69 23.68
CA PHE A 238 8.64 -10.79 22.24
C PHE A 238 10.09 -11.14 21.90
N HIS A 239 10.30 -12.09 20.99
CA HIS A 239 11.62 -12.53 20.58
C HIS A 239 11.99 -11.93 19.22
N GLU A 240 13.22 -11.43 19.09
CA GLU A 240 13.70 -10.74 17.86
C GLU A 240 12.71 -9.71 17.30
N ALA A 241 12.11 -8.95 18.23
CA ALA A 241 10.97 -8.14 17.94
C ALA A 241 11.33 -6.76 17.38
N GLN A 242 10.47 -6.25 16.52
CA GLN A 242 10.54 -4.91 15.95
C GLN A 242 9.13 -4.30 15.94
N ILE A 243 9.04 -2.99 16.03
CA ILE A 243 7.82 -2.20 15.88
C ILE A 243 7.80 -1.68 14.44
N PRO A 244 6.83 -2.09 13.60
CA PRO A 244 6.61 -1.46 12.30
C PRO A 244 6.27 0.02 12.50
N LEU A 245 6.84 0.86 11.67
CA LEU A 245 6.71 2.30 11.75
C LEU A 245 5.89 2.82 10.58
N THR A 246 5.18 3.92 10.83
CA THR A 246 4.29 4.55 9.86
C THR A 246 4.53 6.06 9.80
N PRO A 247 4.38 6.69 8.62
CA PRO A 247 4.27 8.14 8.55
C PRO A 247 3.02 8.63 9.32
N PRO A 248 2.88 9.96 9.51
CA PRO A 248 1.65 10.52 10.05
C PRO A 248 0.39 10.01 9.32
N PRO A 249 -0.76 9.88 10.02
CA PRO A 249 -1.98 9.34 9.42
C PRO A 249 -2.39 10.07 8.14
N GLY A 250 -2.71 9.30 7.10
CA GLY A 250 -3.13 9.83 5.80
C GLY A 250 -1.99 10.33 4.90
N GLU A 251 -0.75 10.37 5.38
CA GLU A 251 0.40 10.61 4.50
C GLU A 251 0.76 9.33 3.73
N ALA A 252 1.04 9.49 2.43
CA ALA A 252 1.57 8.41 1.60
C ALA A 252 2.95 7.96 2.09
N GLU A 253 3.38 6.76 1.71
CA GLU A 253 4.73 6.28 2.04
C GLU A 253 5.80 7.27 1.56
N PRO A 254 6.75 7.67 2.42
CA PRO A 254 7.87 8.48 1.99
C PRO A 254 8.72 7.68 1.00
N GLU A 255 8.93 8.22 -0.20
CA GLU A 255 10.04 7.77 -1.06
C GLU A 255 11.35 8.27 -0.47
N ASP A 256 12.46 7.55 -0.73
CA ASP A 256 13.82 8.02 -0.48
C ASP A 256 14.08 9.34 -1.24
N PHE A 257 13.65 10.45 -0.62
CA PHE A 257 13.98 11.82 -0.97
C PHE A 257 14.71 12.46 0.22
N PRO A 258 15.81 13.21 -0.01
CA PRO A 258 16.77 13.48 1.04
C PRO A 258 16.25 14.51 2.05
N ALA A 259 16.64 14.25 3.30
CA ALA A 259 16.71 15.12 4.47
C ALA A 259 15.49 15.22 5.40
N GLY A 260 15.67 14.58 6.56
CA GLY A 260 14.87 14.75 7.76
C GLY A 260 14.14 13.46 8.12
N ARG A 261 14.63 12.73 9.13
CA ARG A 261 13.83 11.70 9.81
C ARG A 261 12.53 12.38 10.25
N ARG A 262 11.44 12.19 9.51
CA ARG A 262 10.11 12.51 10.03
C ARG A 262 9.90 11.61 11.23
N SER A 263 9.30 12.17 12.28
CA SER A 263 8.93 11.39 13.46
C SER A 263 8.01 10.25 13.02
N THR A 264 8.53 9.03 13.05
CA THR A 264 7.79 7.84 12.69
C THR A 264 6.96 7.37 13.87
N ILE A 265 5.67 7.15 13.61
CA ILE A 265 4.70 6.72 14.60
C ILE A 265 4.75 5.19 14.67
N ALA A 266 4.58 4.62 15.86
CA ALA A 266 4.42 3.18 16.01
C ALA A 266 3.11 2.74 15.34
N ALA A 267 3.15 1.70 14.50
CA ALA A 267 1.97 1.14 13.86
C ALA A 267 0.86 0.82 14.89
N GLY A 268 -0.38 1.26 14.63
CA GLY A 268 -1.52 1.13 15.53
C GLY A 268 -1.64 2.19 16.64
N ALA A 269 -0.60 3.00 16.88
CA ALA A 269 -0.61 3.97 17.98
C ALA A 269 -1.73 5.03 17.91
N PRO A 270 -2.15 5.52 16.73
CA PRO A 270 -3.30 6.42 16.63
C PRO A 270 -4.60 5.82 17.19
N ALA A 271 -4.76 4.50 17.15
CA ALA A 271 -5.89 3.77 17.73
C ALA A 271 -5.67 3.34 19.20
N GLY A 272 -4.56 3.73 19.83
CA GLY A 272 -4.21 3.25 21.18
C GLY A 272 -3.68 1.81 21.22
N LEU A 273 -3.16 1.33 20.09
CA LEU A 273 -2.58 0.00 19.92
C LEU A 273 -1.08 0.11 19.61
N VAL A 274 -0.36 -1.00 19.63
CA VAL A 274 0.94 -1.12 18.96
C VAL A 274 1.06 -2.47 18.30
N VAL A 275 1.54 -2.47 17.06
CA VAL A 275 1.88 -3.71 16.35
C VAL A 275 3.34 -4.05 16.63
N VAL A 276 3.59 -5.32 16.97
CA VAL A 276 4.93 -5.87 17.19
C VAL A 276 5.13 -7.02 16.20
N HIS A 277 6.19 -6.95 15.40
CA HIS A 277 6.61 -8.03 14.50
C HIS A 277 7.76 -8.81 15.14
N HIS A 278 7.53 -10.08 15.48
CA HIS A 278 8.45 -10.87 16.29
C HIS A 278 8.50 -12.33 15.84
N ASN A 279 9.49 -13.08 16.32
CA ASN A 279 9.50 -14.54 16.19
C ASN A 279 8.47 -15.14 17.13
N ARG A 280 7.81 -16.23 16.72
CA ARG A 280 6.76 -16.86 17.52
C ARG A 280 7.24 -17.37 18.88
N ASP A 281 8.50 -17.79 18.95
CA ASP A 281 9.19 -18.18 20.17
C ASP A 281 10.71 -18.00 20.00
N VAL A 282 11.49 -18.34 21.03
CA VAL A 282 12.95 -18.15 21.08
C VAL A 282 13.72 -19.01 20.06
N ASN A 283 13.15 -20.14 19.61
CA ASN A 283 13.78 -21.09 18.69
C ASN A 283 13.15 -21.08 17.30
N SER A 284 12.06 -20.36 17.10
CA SER A 284 11.33 -20.30 15.84
C SER A 284 11.91 -19.26 14.88
N LYS A 285 12.01 -19.64 13.61
CA LYS A 285 12.27 -18.73 12.49
C LYS A 285 10.97 -18.17 11.88
N GLU A 286 9.83 -18.72 12.29
CA GLU A 286 8.53 -18.21 11.87
C GLU A 286 8.20 -16.94 12.64
N ARG A 287 7.61 -15.97 11.94
CA ARG A 287 7.27 -14.69 12.51
C ARG A 287 5.76 -14.56 12.73
N ALA A 288 5.39 -13.56 13.51
CA ALA A 288 4.03 -13.15 13.73
C ALA A 288 3.95 -11.64 13.99
N LEU A 289 2.82 -11.05 13.63
CA LEU A 289 2.39 -9.74 14.08
C LEU A 289 1.50 -9.91 15.30
N SER A 290 1.86 -9.31 16.42
CA SER A 290 0.99 -9.20 17.59
C SER A 290 0.52 -7.77 17.77
N VAL A 291 -0.78 -7.58 17.96
CA VAL A 291 -1.41 -6.29 18.26
C VAL A 291 -1.56 -6.20 19.77
N VAL A 292 -0.98 -5.18 20.38
CA VAL A 292 -1.00 -4.96 21.82
C VAL A 292 -1.81 -3.72 22.13
N SER A 293 -2.77 -3.83 23.05
CA SER A 293 -3.49 -2.69 23.60
C SER A 293 -2.57 -1.86 24.49
N LEU A 294 -2.34 -0.58 24.15
CA LEU A 294 -1.51 0.31 25.00
C LEU A 294 -2.19 0.69 26.32
N ARG A 295 -3.50 0.42 26.43
CA ARG A 295 -4.29 0.67 27.64
C ARG A 295 -4.20 -0.48 28.64
N THR A 296 -4.28 -1.71 28.15
CA THR A 296 -4.39 -2.92 29.01
C THR A 296 -3.13 -3.76 29.03
N GLY A 297 -2.24 -3.60 28.06
CA GLY A 297 -1.06 -4.46 27.91
C GLY A 297 -1.32 -5.81 27.26
N GLU A 298 -2.58 -6.12 26.99
CA GLU A 298 -2.98 -7.41 26.43
C GLU A 298 -2.74 -7.47 24.93
N VAL A 299 -2.33 -8.65 24.46
CA VAL A 299 -2.30 -8.98 23.03
C VAL A 299 -3.74 -9.25 22.58
N THR A 300 -4.29 -8.36 21.75
CA THR A 300 -5.68 -8.47 21.26
C THR A 300 -5.80 -9.35 20.02
N ALA A 301 -4.72 -9.47 19.25
CA ALA A 301 -4.64 -10.35 18.09
C ALA A 301 -3.19 -10.78 17.83
N THR A 302 -3.02 -11.97 17.27
CA THR A 302 -1.76 -12.44 16.72
C THR A 302 -2.01 -13.03 15.34
N LEU A 303 -1.28 -12.54 14.35
CA LEU A 303 -1.39 -12.96 12.96
C LEU A 303 -0.05 -13.60 12.54
N PRO A 304 0.00 -14.89 12.18
CA PRO A 304 1.22 -15.52 11.69
C PRO A 304 1.70 -14.87 10.39
N THR A 305 3.01 -14.67 10.24
CA THR A 305 3.63 -14.06 9.05
C THR A 305 4.83 -14.87 8.53
N GLY A 306 5.24 -14.59 7.31
CA GLY A 306 6.50 -15.08 6.73
C GLY A 306 7.73 -14.32 7.24
N THR A 307 8.89 -14.66 6.67
CA THR A 307 10.15 -13.99 7.01
C THR A 307 10.26 -12.63 6.31
N GLY A 308 10.91 -11.66 6.94
CA GLY A 308 11.19 -10.35 6.36
C GLY A 308 10.92 -9.21 7.33
N SER A 309 11.03 -7.98 6.83
CA SER A 309 10.60 -6.78 7.55
C SER A 309 9.14 -6.47 7.27
N ALA A 310 8.48 -5.80 8.20
CA ALA A 310 7.13 -5.28 8.00
C ALA A 310 7.20 -3.79 7.68
N ARG A 311 6.25 -3.29 6.87
CA ARG A 311 6.04 -1.85 6.62
C ARG A 311 4.62 -1.49 6.99
N ALA A 312 4.40 -0.26 7.45
CA ALA A 312 3.09 0.14 7.95
C ALA A 312 2.61 1.48 7.40
N LEU A 313 1.32 1.55 7.10
CA LEU A 313 0.60 2.75 6.73
C LEU A 313 -0.60 2.94 7.65
N THR A 314 -0.82 4.15 8.14
CA THR A 314 -1.98 4.46 8.97
C THR A 314 -2.92 5.39 8.22
N SER A 315 -4.16 4.95 8.11
CA SER A 315 -5.25 5.68 7.50
C SER A 315 -5.67 6.88 8.37
N PRO A 316 -6.29 7.93 7.78
CA PRO A 316 -6.87 9.05 8.55
C PRO A 316 -7.86 8.62 9.65
N GLY A 317 -8.58 7.52 9.43
CA GLY A 317 -9.49 6.88 10.37
C GLY A 317 -8.79 6.03 11.43
N ASN A 318 -7.47 6.08 11.53
CA ASN A 318 -6.61 5.39 12.50
C ASN A 318 -6.51 3.86 12.35
N ARG A 319 -7.03 3.28 11.27
CA ARG A 319 -6.73 1.88 10.91
C ARG A 319 -5.33 1.76 10.34
N THR A 320 -4.64 0.65 10.62
CA THR A 320 -3.27 0.44 10.16
C THR A 320 -3.20 -0.71 9.17
N LEU A 321 -2.59 -0.48 8.02
CA LEU A 321 -2.17 -1.50 7.07
C LEU A 321 -0.74 -1.90 7.33
N ILE A 322 -0.45 -3.20 7.32
CA ILE A 322 0.90 -3.75 7.44
C ILE A 322 1.21 -4.57 6.20
N TYR A 323 2.20 -4.12 5.43
CA TYR A 323 2.82 -4.91 4.37
C TYR A 323 3.79 -5.90 5.02
N VAL A 324 3.50 -7.17 4.86
CA VAL A 324 4.32 -8.24 5.40
C VAL A 324 4.09 -9.50 4.60
N ARG A 325 5.11 -10.34 4.47
CA ARG A 325 5.00 -11.63 3.78
C ARG A 325 3.96 -12.51 4.47
N ALA A 326 3.06 -13.11 3.69
CA ALA A 326 2.12 -14.11 4.20
C ALA A 326 2.86 -15.42 4.56
N PRO A 327 2.33 -16.24 5.48
CA PRO A 327 2.91 -17.55 5.78
C PRO A 327 3.01 -18.42 4.52
N GLY A 328 4.19 -19.01 4.28
CA GLY A 328 4.43 -19.89 3.13
C GLY A 328 4.69 -19.18 1.81
N ASP A 329 4.41 -17.88 1.70
CA ASP A 329 4.85 -17.07 0.56
C ASP A 329 6.36 -16.84 0.66
N THR A 330 7.06 -16.85 -0.48
CA THR A 330 8.50 -16.63 -0.57
C THR A 330 8.86 -15.42 -1.43
N ALA A 331 7.91 -14.90 -2.21
CA ALA A 331 8.16 -13.89 -3.23
C ALA A 331 7.30 -12.64 -3.05
N GLY A 332 6.09 -12.77 -2.52
CA GLY A 332 5.14 -11.67 -2.36
C GLY A 332 5.13 -11.04 -0.97
N GLU A 333 4.66 -9.80 -0.92
CA GLU A 333 4.13 -9.18 0.29
C GLU A 333 2.61 -9.37 0.30
N GLY A 334 2.08 -9.80 1.44
CA GLY A 334 0.66 -9.73 1.75
C GLY A 334 0.34 -8.44 2.50
N LEU A 335 -0.96 -8.21 2.72
CA LEU A 335 -1.45 -7.06 3.46
C LEU A 335 -2.24 -7.52 4.68
N ALA A 336 -1.82 -7.11 5.87
CA ALA A 336 -2.61 -7.26 7.08
C ALA A 336 -3.27 -5.93 7.44
N LEU A 337 -4.56 -5.97 7.76
CA LEU A 337 -5.32 -4.84 8.27
C LEU A 337 -5.47 -4.98 9.78
N ILE A 338 -5.14 -3.91 10.50
CA ILE A 338 -5.36 -3.77 11.93
C ILE A 338 -6.52 -2.81 12.16
N GLY A 339 -7.60 -3.34 12.71
CA GLY A 339 -8.81 -2.60 13.05
C GLY A 339 -8.63 -1.75 14.31
N LEU A 340 -9.56 -0.81 14.51
CA LEU A 340 -9.59 0.05 15.70
C LEU A 340 -9.89 -0.73 16.99
N ASP A 341 -10.50 -1.90 16.86
CA ASP A 341 -10.81 -2.82 17.95
C ASP A 341 -9.64 -3.74 18.33
N GLY A 342 -8.50 -3.61 17.64
CA GLY A 342 -7.32 -4.44 17.86
C GLY A 342 -7.37 -5.81 17.18
N ARG A 343 -8.36 -6.08 16.32
CA ARG A 343 -8.35 -7.26 15.45
C ARG A 343 -7.36 -7.09 14.31
N ALA A 344 -6.77 -8.21 13.87
CA ALA A 344 -5.87 -8.29 12.74
C ALA A 344 -6.38 -9.31 11.73
N THR A 345 -6.50 -8.92 10.45
CA THR A 345 -6.98 -9.80 9.38
C THR A 345 -6.13 -9.63 8.13
N TRP A 346 -5.94 -10.71 7.37
CA TRP A 346 -5.38 -10.62 6.01
C TRP A 346 -6.39 -9.96 5.08
N VAL A 347 -5.90 -9.08 4.22
CA VAL A 347 -6.67 -8.47 3.13
C VAL A 347 -6.29 -9.18 1.85
N GLU A 348 -7.28 -9.73 1.17
CA GLU A 348 -7.10 -10.33 -0.14
C GLU A 348 -7.11 -9.22 -1.20
N VAL A 349 -6.09 -9.20 -2.06
CA VAL A 349 -5.95 -8.17 -3.10
C VAL A 349 -5.75 -8.86 -4.44
N GLY A 350 -6.42 -8.36 -5.47
CA GLY A 350 -6.32 -8.88 -6.83
C GLY A 350 -6.96 -10.25 -7.05
N SER A 351 -7.80 -10.71 -6.11
CA SER A 351 -8.66 -11.85 -6.36
C SER A 351 -9.69 -11.49 -7.42
N VAL A 352 -9.88 -12.39 -8.38
CA VAL A 352 -10.88 -12.22 -9.42
C VAL A 352 -11.73 -13.48 -9.60
N ASP A 353 -12.99 -13.27 -9.93
CA ASP A 353 -13.88 -14.34 -10.34
C ASP A 353 -13.53 -14.89 -11.74
N TYR A 354 -14.34 -15.85 -12.20
CA TYR A 354 -14.18 -16.47 -13.52
C TYR A 354 -14.17 -15.44 -14.67
N PHE A 355 -14.94 -14.38 -14.54
CA PHE A 355 -15.09 -13.33 -15.56
C PHE A 355 -14.06 -12.22 -15.40
N GLY A 356 -13.19 -12.28 -14.39
CA GLY A 356 -12.20 -11.25 -14.11
C GLY A 356 -12.74 -10.09 -13.28
N ASN A 357 -13.93 -10.21 -12.69
CA ASN A 357 -14.46 -9.21 -11.76
C ASN A 357 -13.73 -9.32 -10.42
N PRO A 358 -13.47 -8.22 -9.71
CA PRO A 358 -12.87 -8.25 -8.38
C PRO A 358 -13.73 -9.00 -7.36
N GLY A 359 -13.07 -9.76 -6.48
CA GLY A 359 -13.68 -10.58 -5.41
C GLY A 359 -14.16 -9.83 -4.16
#